data_AF-A0A1M5KTD9-F1
#
_entry.id   AF-A0A1M5KTD9-F1
#
_cell.length_a   1.000
_cell.length_b   1.000
_cell.length_c   1.000
_cell.angle_alpha   90.00
_cell.angle_beta   90.00
_cell.angle_gamma   90.00
#
_symmetry.space_group_name_H-M   'P 1'
#
loop_
_entity.id
_entity.type
_entity.pdbx_description
1 polymer ?
#
loop_
_entity_poly.entity_id
_entity_poly.type
_entity_poly.pdbx_seq_one_letter_code
_entity_poly.pdbx_strand_id
1 'polypeptide(L)'
;MLDTVEFILKILFFILSIIWAEKIIVLRTDKQIVINPLLILISSILVMLTQGHGREFLGVDVQYIRIALYSIYSFIVLLGLYSINKKNGFF
;
A
#
# COMPACT_ATOMS: atom_id res chain seq x y z
N MET A 1 -18.21 -5.24 -11.19
CA MET A 1 -18.08 -5.28 -9.70
C MET A 1 -16.63 -5.15 -9.27
N LEU A 2 -15.70 -5.90 -9.88
CA LEU A 2 -14.27 -5.76 -9.62
C LEU A 2 -13.75 -4.34 -9.88
N ASP A 3 -14.24 -3.65 -10.91
CA ASP A 3 -13.87 -2.25 -11.17
C ASP A 3 -14.21 -1.31 -10.01
N THR A 4 -15.37 -1.51 -9.39
CA THR A 4 -15.80 -0.74 -8.21
C THR A 4 -14.90 -1.02 -7.01
N VAL A 5 -14.54 -2.29 -6.80
CA VAL A 5 -13.63 -2.69 -5.72
C VAL A 5 -12.24 -2.11 -5.93
N GLU A 6 -11.69 -2.23 -7.14
CA GLU A 6 -10.40 -1.64 -7.51
C GLU A 6 -10.41 -0.12 -7.32
N PHE A 7 -11.51 0.55 -7.70
CA PHE A 7 -11.67 1.99 -7.52
C PHE A 7 -11.66 2.40 -6.04
N ILE A 8 -12.42 1.71 -5.19
CA ILE A 8 -12.42 1.95 -3.74
C ILE A 8 -11.02 1.73 -3.16
N LEU A 9 -10.34 0.67 -3.58
CA LEU A 9 -8.98 0.35 -3.14
C LEU A 9 -7.96 1.39 -3.59
N LYS A 10 -8.11 2.01 -4.78
CA LYS A 10 -7.28 3.14 -5.22
C LYS A 10 -7.45 4.36 -4.33
N ILE A 11 -8.69 4.68 -3.95
CA ILE A 11 -8.97 5.78 -3.02
C ILE A 11 -8.32 5.49 -1.67
N LEU A 12 -8.50 4.27 -1.15
CA LEU A 12 -7.92 3.86 0.12
C LEU A 12 -6.38 3.90 0.08
N PHE A 13 -5.76 3.43 -1.00
CA PHE A 13 -4.32 3.51 -1.25
C PHE A 13 -3.83 4.95 -1.17
N PHE A 14 -4.53 5.88 -1.82
CA PHE A 14 -4.16 7.30 -1.80
C PHE A 14 -4.22 7.89 -0.38
N ILE A 15 -5.33 7.68 0.33
CA ILE A 15 -5.51 8.19 1.70
C ILE A 15 -4.45 7.61 2.64
N LEU A 16 -4.23 6.28 2.60
CA LEU A 16 -3.23 5.62 3.44
C LEU A 16 -1.80 6.04 3.11
N SER A 17 -1.50 6.31 1.84
CA SER A 17 -0.18 6.82 1.42
C SER A 17 0.12 8.19 2.05
N ILE A 18 -0.88 9.09 2.07
CA ILE A 18 -0.74 10.41 2.71
C ILE A 18 -0.52 10.25 4.21
N ILE A 19 -1.38 9.48 4.89
CA ILE A 19 -1.27 9.24 6.35
C ILE A 19 0.09 8.63 6.70
N TRP A 20 0.58 7.68 5.89
CA TRP A 20 1.88 7.06 6.13
C TRP A 20 3.04 8.03 5.91
N ALA A 21 2.99 8.84 4.84
CA ALA A 21 4.00 9.86 4.57
C ALA A 21 4.12 10.87 5.72
N GLU A 22 3.00 11.36 6.26
CA GLU A 22 2.99 12.22 7.45
C GLU A 22 3.69 11.55 8.65
N LYS A 23 3.41 10.27 8.89
CA LYS A 23 4.02 9.51 9.99
C LYS A 23 5.52 9.29 9.81
N ILE A 24 6.01 9.10 8.57
CA ILE A 24 7.46 9.00 8.29
C ILE A 24 8.15 10.33 8.59
N ILE A 25 7.53 11.45 8.20
CA ILE A 25 8.12 12.78 8.40
C ILE A 25 8.25 13.11 9.89
N VAL A 26 7.22 12.78 10.67
CA VAL A 26 7.15 13.15 12.11
C VAL A 26 7.88 12.14 13.01
N LEU A 27 7.82 10.85 12.71
CA LEU A 27 8.36 9.79 13.58
C LEU A 27 9.47 9.06 12.82
N ARG A 28 10.65 8.93 13.43
CA ARG A 28 11.72 8.05 12.95
C ARG A 28 11.77 6.83 13.86
N THR A 29 11.36 5.67 13.36
CA THR A 29 11.30 4.41 14.12
C THR A 29 12.00 3.29 13.35
N ASP A 30 12.64 2.36 14.06
CA ASP A 30 13.32 1.20 13.43
C ASP A 30 12.38 0.36 12.57
N LYS A 31 11.08 0.32 12.90
CA LYS A 31 10.07 -0.41 12.11
C LYS A 31 9.86 0.20 10.71
N GLN A 32 10.10 1.50 10.54
CA GLN A 32 9.98 2.16 9.24
C GLN A 32 11.11 1.76 8.27
N ILE A 33 12.24 1.26 8.78
CA ILE A 33 13.35 0.80 7.93
C ILE A 33 12.95 -0.39 7.07
N VAL A 34 11.99 -1.20 7.54
CA VAL A 34 11.47 -2.37 6.81
C VAL A 34 10.20 -2.00 6.03
N ILE A 35 9.30 -1.23 6.64
CA ILE A 35 8.00 -0.92 6.02
C ILE A 35 8.17 0.00 4.80
N ASN A 36 9.05 0.99 4.86
CA ASN A 36 9.17 1.95 3.76
C ASN A 36 9.66 1.30 2.46
N PRO A 37 10.74 0.48 2.44
CA PRO A 37 11.13 -0.25 1.23
C PRO A 37 10.03 -1.16 0.69
N LEU A 38 9.26 -1.83 1.55
CA LEU A 38 8.13 -2.68 1.14
C LEU A 38 7.04 -1.87 0.43
N LEU A 39 6.66 -0.71 0.98
CA LEU A 39 5.64 0.15 0.37
C LEU A 39 6.11 0.72 -0.98
N ILE A 40 7.39 1.08 -1.10
CA ILE A 40 7.98 1.53 -2.36
C ILE A 40 7.95 0.40 -3.40
N LEU A 41 8.30 -0.83 -3.01
CA LEU A 41 8.28 -1.99 -3.91
C LEU A 41 6.87 -2.33 -4.39
N ILE A 42 5.87 -2.30 -3.52
CA ILE A 42 4.47 -2.51 -3.94
C ILE A 42 4.01 -1.40 -4.89
N SER A 43 4.37 -0.16 -4.58
CA SER A 43 4.00 1.00 -5.41
C SER A 43 4.66 0.95 -6.80
N SER A 44 5.92 0.55 -6.89
CA SER A 44 6.61 0.42 -8.18
C SER A 44 5.98 -0.68 -9.05
N ILE A 45 5.64 -1.82 -8.46
CA ILE A 45 4.94 -2.91 -9.16
C ILE A 45 3.56 -2.42 -9.67
N LEU A 46 2.80 -1.69 -8.85
CA LEU A 46 1.52 -1.11 -9.24
C LEU A 46 1.66 -0.13 -10.42
N VAL A 47 2.70 0.70 -10.44
CA VAL A 47 2.99 1.61 -11.56
C VAL A 47 3.30 0.82 -12.83
N MET A 48 4.14 -0.20 -12.76
CA MET A 48 4.46 -1.05 -13.92
C MET A 48 3.21 -1.75 -14.48
N LEU A 49 2.35 -2.30 -13.62
CA LEU A 49 1.09 -2.95 -14.01
C LEU A 49 0.09 -1.98 -14.65
N THR A 50 0.12 -0.70 -14.27
CA THR A 50 -0.78 0.31 -14.84
C THR A 50 -0.35 0.75 -16.24
N GLN A 51 0.95 0.66 -16.56
CA GLN A 51 1.50 1.07 -17.86
C GLN A 51 1.46 -0.06 -18.91
N GLY A 52 1.41 -1.33 -18.48
CA GLY A 52 1.31 -2.47 -19.39
C GLY A 52 -0.02 -2.49 -20.16
N HIS A 53 0.03 -2.44 -21.49
CA HIS A 53 -1.16 -2.46 -22.36
C HIS A 53 -1.83 -3.85 -22.50
N GLY A 54 -1.46 -4.81 -21.65
CA GLY A 54 -2.01 -6.17 -21.65
C GLY A 54 -3.10 -6.34 -20.60
N ARG A 55 -4.19 -7.04 -20.94
CA ARG A 55 -5.20 -7.48 -19.94
C ARG A 55 -4.63 -8.55 -18.99
N GLU A 56 -3.54 -9.20 -19.37
CA GLU A 56 -2.95 -10.32 -18.63
C GLU A 56 -1.45 -10.10 -18.39
N PHE A 57 -1.00 -10.49 -17.21
CA PHE A 57 0.41 -10.55 -16.83
C PHE A 57 0.69 -11.95 -16.29
N LEU A 58 1.61 -12.68 -16.92
CA LEU A 58 1.91 -14.09 -16.58
C LEU A 58 0.67 -15.01 -16.58
N GLY A 59 -0.30 -14.76 -17.48
CA GLY A 59 -1.54 -15.54 -17.59
C GLY A 59 -2.59 -15.24 -16.52
N VAL A 60 -2.40 -14.20 -15.71
CA VAL A 60 -3.35 -13.72 -14.69
C VAL A 60 -3.86 -12.34 -15.10
N ASP A 61 -5.16 -12.10 -14.92
CA ASP A 61 -5.75 -10.79 -15.17
C ASP A 61 -5.09 -9.73 -14.28
N VAL A 62 -4.60 -8.67 -14.91
CA VAL A 62 -3.93 -7.53 -14.27
C VAL A 62 -4.83 -6.86 -13.23
N GLN A 63 -6.15 -6.89 -13.40
CA GLN A 63 -7.11 -6.39 -12.42
C GLN A 63 -7.02 -7.14 -11.08
N TYR A 64 -6.94 -8.47 -11.08
CA TYR A 64 -6.82 -9.25 -9.83
C TYR A 64 -5.49 -8.95 -9.12
N ILE A 65 -4.40 -8.84 -9.89
CA ILE A 65 -3.07 -8.52 -9.33
C ILE A 65 -3.10 -7.14 -8.66
N ARG A 66 -3.69 -6.14 -9.32
CA ARG A 66 -3.83 -4.78 -8.76
C ARG A 66 -4.65 -4.77 -7.47
N ILE A 67 -5.80 -5.45 -7.46
CA ILE A 67 -6.65 -5.58 -6.27
C ILE A 67 -5.88 -6.22 -5.10
N ALA A 68 -5.14 -7.29 -5.37
CA ALA A 68 -4.31 -7.96 -4.35
C ALA A 68 -3.22 -7.01 -3.80
N LEU A 69 -2.51 -6.30 -4.67
CA LEU A 69 -1.46 -5.36 -4.28
C LEU A 69 -2.01 -4.17 -3.47
N TYR A 70 -3.13 -3.57 -3.87
CA TYR A 70 -3.76 -2.50 -3.09
C TYR A 70 -4.22 -2.99 -1.71
N SER A 71 -4.71 -4.23 -1.63
CA SER A 71 -5.12 -4.84 -0.35
C SER A 71 -3.92 -5.10 0.57
N ILE A 72 -2.84 -5.66 0.03
CA ILE A 72 -1.58 -5.90 0.76
C ILE A 72 -0.97 -4.58 1.24
N TYR A 73 -0.92 -3.57 0.38
CA TYR A 73 -0.46 -2.23 0.73
C TYR A 73 -1.24 -1.69 1.93
N SER A 74 -2.57 -1.73 1.84
CA SER A 74 -3.45 -1.22 2.90
C SER A 74 -3.22 -1.94 4.22
N PHE A 75 -3.08 -3.28 4.18
CA PHE A 75 -2.81 -4.08 5.37
C PHE A 75 -1.46 -3.72 6.02
N ILE A 76 -0.39 -3.57 5.23
CA ILE A 76 0.93 -3.20 5.74
C ILE A 76 0.91 -1.80 6.38
N VAL A 77 0.26 -0.82 5.75
CA VAL A 77 0.15 0.53 6.32
C VAL A 77 -0.64 0.49 7.63
N LEU A 78 -1.78 -0.21 7.69
CA LEU A 78 -2.56 -0.33 8.91
C LEU A 78 -1.77 -1.00 10.05
N LEU A 79 -1.03 -2.07 9.76
CA LEU A 79 -0.14 -2.70 10.73
C LEU A 79 0.96 -1.75 11.20
N GLY A 80 1.57 -1.01 10.28
CA GLY A 80 2.55 0.02 10.60
C GLY A 80 1.99 1.07 11.54
N LEU A 81 0.80 1.61 11.23
CA LEU A 81 0.12 2.62 12.02
C LEU A 81 -0.23 2.10 13.42
N TYR A 82 -0.77 0.88 13.51
CA TYR A 82 -1.06 0.24 14.79
C TYR A 82 0.21 0.06 15.64
N SER A 83 1.30 -0.40 15.00
CA SER A 83 2.57 -0.67 15.65
C SER A 83 3.29 0.58 16.15
N ILE A 84 3.06 1.73 15.48
CA ILE A 84 3.55 3.05 15.90
C ILE A 84 2.68 3.60 17.03
N ASN A 85 1.35 3.56 16.90
CA ASN A 85 0.44 4.08 17.93
C ASN A 85 0.57 3.33 19.27
N LYS A 86 0.84 2.02 19.25
CA LYS A 86 1.11 1.25 20.49
C LYS A 86 2.31 1.77 21.26
N LYS A 87 3.31 2.35 20.58
CA LYS A 87 4.51 2.92 21.22
C LYS A 87 4.24 4.30 21.85
N ASN A 88 3.23 5.03 21.36
CA ASN A 88 2.80 6.33 21.89
C ASN A 88 1.75 6.22 23.01
N GLY A 89 1.25 5.02 23.32
CA GLY A 89 0.19 4.78 24.33
C GLY A 89 0.68 4.39 25.72
N PHE A 90 1.96 4.59 26.03
CA PHE A 90 2.55 4.35 27.36
C PHE A 90 3.47 5.52 27.73
N PHE A 91 2.85 6.68 27.95
CA PHE A 91 3.36 7.75 28.81
C PHE A 91 2.17 8.53 29.37
#